data_AF-A0A0K8RDJ3-F1
#
_entry.id   AF-A0A0K8RDJ3-F1
#
_cell.length_a   1.000
_cell.length_b   1.000
_cell.length_c   1.000
_cell.angle_alpha   90.00
_cell.angle_beta   90.00
_cell.angle_gamma   90.00
#
_symmetry.space_group_name_H-M   'P 1'
#
loop_
_entity.id
_entity.type
_entity.pdbx_description
1 polymer ?
#
loop_
_entity_poly.entity_id
_entity_poly.type
_entity_poly.pdbx_seq_one_letter_code
_entity_poly.pdbx_strand_id
1 'polypeptide(L)'
;MSLTRNKKNVSQFQYSLKDEPLHRVTDYKYLGVLITSDLNWNAHVKYVFNKTPTKLFFLKRTLKSSSCETKLLHIKPLYVQCSNTQILPGSLTRR
;
A
#
# COMPACT_ATOMS: atom_id res chain seq x y z
N MET A 1 -0.37 5.30 -24.27
CA MET A 1 -1.51 5.64 -23.39
C MET A 1 -0.95 5.99 -22.02
N SER A 2 -1.20 7.18 -21.48
CA SER A 2 -0.76 7.57 -20.14
C SER A 2 -1.91 7.48 -19.14
N LEU A 3 -1.66 6.86 -17.98
CA LEU A 3 -2.61 6.79 -16.87
C LEU A 3 -2.26 7.91 -15.89
N THR A 4 -2.99 9.02 -15.95
CA THR A 4 -2.77 10.18 -15.07
C THR A 4 -3.92 10.34 -14.09
N ARG A 5 -3.59 10.76 -12.86
CA ARG A 5 -4.55 10.95 -11.75
C ARG A 5 -5.65 11.96 -12.09
N ASN A 6 -5.33 13.01 -12.84
CA ASN A 6 -6.23 14.13 -13.09
C ASN A 6 -6.87 14.04 -14.48
N LYS A 7 -7.63 12.96 -14.71
CA LYS A 7 -8.45 12.84 -15.92
C LYS A 7 -9.81 13.47 -15.66
N LYS A 8 -9.98 14.73 -16.10
CA LYS A 8 -11.21 15.53 -15.89
C LYS A 8 -12.48 14.91 -16.49
N ASN A 9 -12.33 14.02 -17.49
CA ASN A 9 -13.44 13.35 -18.17
C ASN A 9 -13.28 11.83 -18.04
N VAL A 10 -13.57 11.27 -16.87
CA VAL A 10 -13.66 9.82 -16.70
C VAL A 10 -14.95 9.35 -17.35
N SER A 11 -14.84 8.63 -18.48
CA SER A 11 -16.00 8.05 -19.16
C SER A 11 -16.75 7.12 -18.20
N GLN A 12 -18.03 7.45 -17.95
CA GLN A 12 -18.95 6.61 -17.19
C GLN A 12 -19.52 5.53 -18.11
N PHE A 13 -18.69 4.56 -18.47
CA PHE A 13 -19.14 3.35 -19.14
C PHE A 13 -19.43 2.26 -18.10
N GLN A 14 -20.60 1.62 -18.25
CA GLN A 14 -21.00 0.45 -17.47
C GLN A 14 -20.56 -0.80 -18.23
N TYR A 15 -19.57 -1.50 -17.68
CA TYR A 15 -19.07 -2.74 -18.27
C TYR A 15 -19.98 -3.89 -17.85
N SER A 16 -20.28 -4.80 -18.76
CA SER A 16 -20.97 -6.06 -18.47
C SER A 16 -20.07 -7.25 -18.84
N LEU A 17 -20.13 -8.31 -18.06
CA LEU A 17 -19.40 -9.54 -18.30
C LEU A 17 -20.42 -10.68 -18.37
N LYS A 18 -20.63 -11.25 -19.57
CA LYS A 18 -21.69 -12.25 -19.82
C LYS A 18 -23.06 -11.74 -19.35
N ASP A 19 -23.42 -10.53 -19.78
CA ASP A 19 -24.68 -9.84 -19.43
C ASP A 19 -24.87 -9.42 -17.96
N GLU A 20 -23.91 -9.70 -17.08
CA GLU A 20 -23.91 -9.22 -15.70
C GLU A 20 -23.19 -7.85 -15.58
N PRO A 21 -23.83 -6.80 -15.04
CA PRO A 21 -23.21 -5.50 -14.89
C PRO A 21 -22.12 -5.50 -13.80
N LEU A 22 -20.93 -5.03 -14.14
CA LEU A 22 -19.83 -4.86 -13.20
C LEU A 22 -20.04 -3.62 -12.34
N HIS A 23 -20.16 -3.82 -11.03
CA HIS A 23 -20.20 -2.71 -10.08
C HIS A 23 -18.85 -2.02 -9.97
N ARG A 24 -18.89 -0.68 -9.99
CA ARG A 24 -17.72 0.14 -9.70
C ARG A 24 -17.46 0.12 -8.20
N VAL A 25 -16.25 -0.26 -7.84
CA VAL A 25 -15.73 -0.24 -6.46
C VAL A 25 -14.68 0.85 -6.33
N THR A 26 -14.63 1.49 -5.16
CA THR A 26 -13.64 2.53 -4.85
C THR A 26 -12.26 1.93 -4.64
N ASP A 27 -12.19 0.75 -4.05
CA ASP A 27 -10.94 0.08 -3.71
C ASP A 27 -11.07 -1.41 -4.00
N TYR A 28 -10.05 -1.97 -4.65
CA TYR A 28 -10.00 -3.40 -4.95
C TYR A 28 -8.60 -3.96 -4.78
N LYS A 29 -8.52 -5.16 -4.21
CA LYS A 29 -7.25 -5.86 -4.05
C LYS A 29 -6.99 -6.71 -5.31
N TYR A 30 -6.00 -6.30 -6.09
CA TYR A 30 -5.58 -6.99 -7.30
C TYR A 30 -4.13 -7.47 -7.17
N LEU A 31 -3.89 -8.77 -7.33
CA LEU A 31 -2.55 -9.40 -7.26
C LEU A 31 -1.73 -9.04 -6.00
N GLY A 32 -2.41 -8.82 -4.86
CA GLY A 32 -1.76 -8.44 -3.60
C GLY A 32 -1.56 -6.94 -3.41
N VAL A 33 -1.85 -6.14 -4.44
CA VAL A 33 -1.81 -4.68 -4.41
C VAL A 33 -3.22 -4.13 -4.18
N LEU A 34 -3.34 -3.06 -3.40
CA LEU A 34 -4.63 -2.41 -3.16
C LEU A 34 -4.71 -1.20 -4.09
N ILE A 35 -5.61 -1.28 -5.06
CA ILE A 35 -5.80 -0.27 -6.09
C ILE A 35 -7.04 0.53 -5.73
N THR A 36 -6.90 1.86 -5.68
CA THR A 36 -8.00 2.79 -5.44
C THR A 36 -8.45 3.40 -6.77
N SER A 37 -9.70 3.87 -6.85
CA SER A 37 -10.28 4.51 -8.04
C SER A 37 -9.49 5.73 -8.49
N ASP A 38 -8.90 6.45 -7.52
CA ASP A 38 -8.08 7.64 -7.76
C ASP A 38 -6.61 7.29 -8.02
N LEU A 39 -6.27 5.99 -8.14
CA LEU A 39 -4.92 5.45 -8.27
C LEU A 39 -3.96 5.98 -7.17
N ASN A 40 -4.53 6.31 -6.01
CA ASN A 40 -3.79 6.78 -4.86
C ASN A 40 -3.19 5.59 -4.10
N TRP A 41 -1.87 5.66 -3.87
CA TRP A 41 -1.13 4.64 -3.14
C TRP A 41 -1.30 4.72 -1.63
N ASN A 42 -1.91 5.77 -1.08
CA ASN A 42 -2.03 5.97 0.37
C ASN A 42 -2.78 4.81 1.06
N ALA A 43 -3.86 4.32 0.46
CA ALA A 43 -4.60 3.18 1.02
C ALA A 43 -3.75 1.89 1.02
N HIS A 44 -2.98 1.65 -0.04
CA HIS A 44 -2.04 0.54 -0.09
C HIS A 44 -0.89 0.69 0.91
N VAL A 45 -0.34 1.90 1.04
CA VAL A 45 0.70 2.23 2.02
C VAL A 45 0.20 1.94 3.44
N LYS A 46 -0.99 2.43 3.80
CA LYS A 46 -1.62 2.13 5.10
C LYS A 46 -1.83 0.63 5.29
N TYR A 47 -2.28 -0.08 4.25
CA TYR A 47 -2.45 -1.52 4.29
C TYR A 47 -1.15 -2.27 4.57
N VAL A 48 -0.04 -1.86 3.94
CA VAL A 48 1.28 -2.45 4.19
C VAL A 48 1.79 -2.08 5.58
N PHE A 49 1.70 -0.80 5.96
CA PHE A 49 2.11 -0.29 7.26
C PHE A 49 1.40 -1.00 8.41
N ASN A 50 0.10 -1.31 8.29
CA ASN A 50 -0.62 -2.02 9.34
C ASN A 50 -0.16 -3.48 9.52
N LYS A 51 0.51 -4.08 8.51
CA LYS A 51 1.02 -5.46 8.56
C LYS A 51 2.46 -5.55 9.08
N THR A 52 3.21 -4.47 9.09
CA THR A 52 4.60 -4.48 9.54
C THR A 52 4.78 -4.61 11.07
N PRO A 53 3.98 -3.97 11.96
CA PRO A 53 4.21 -4.05 13.39
C PRO A 53 3.98 -5.46 13.94
N THR A 54 3.02 -6.21 13.40
CA THR A 54 2.75 -7.60 13.80
C THR A 54 3.93 -8.51 13.47
N LYS A 55 4.51 -8.38 12.27
CA LYS A 55 5.72 -9.10 11.85
C LYS A 55 6.94 -8.72 12.70
N LEU A 56 7.10 -7.43 12.97
CA LEU A 56 8.22 -6.91 13.76
C LEU A 56 8.12 -7.37 15.22
N PHE A 57 6.91 -7.40 15.78
CA PHE A 57 6.64 -7.94 17.10
C PHE A 57 6.91 -9.44 17.19
N PHE A 58 6.50 -10.20 16.18
CA PHE A 58 6.82 -11.63 16.07
C PHE A 58 8.34 -11.85 16.08
N LEU A 59 9.08 -11.16 15.22
CA LEU A 59 10.55 -11.26 15.15
C LEU A 59 11.22 -10.83 16.46
N LYS A 60 10.75 -9.75 17.08
CA LYS A 60 11.25 -9.29 18.39
C LYS A 60 11.07 -10.36 19.47
N ARG A 61 10.00 -11.15 19.42
CA ARG A 61 9.76 -12.25 20.36
C ARG A 61 10.61 -13.49 20.06
N THR A 62 10.79 -13.83 18.79
CA THR A 62 11.57 -15.00 18.36
C THR A 62 13.07 -14.79 18.54
N LEU A 63 13.56 -13.58 18.28
CA LEU A 63 15.00 -13.24 18.34
C LEU A 63 15.41 -12.66 19.71
N LYS A 64 14.70 -12.99 20.79
CA LYS A 64 15.01 -12.48 22.14
C LYS A 64 16.43 -12.87 22.57
N SER A 65 16.80 -14.14 22.40
CA SER A 65 18.07 -14.73 22.83
C SER A 65 19.17 -14.76 21.75
N SER A 66 18.92 -14.24 20.55
CA SER A 66 19.91 -14.26 19.47
C SER A 66 20.98 -13.17 19.62
N SER A 67 22.06 -13.24 18.83
CA SER A 67 23.12 -12.24 18.80
C SER A 67 22.62 -10.88 18.30
N CYS A 68 23.28 -9.78 18.68
CA CYS A 68 22.89 -8.44 18.24
C CYS A 68 22.92 -8.30 16.71
N GLU A 69 23.92 -8.90 16.07
CA GLU A 69 24.09 -8.88 14.61
C GLU A 69 22.91 -9.53 13.87
N THR A 70 22.46 -10.71 14.32
CA THR A 70 21.32 -11.40 13.73
C THR A 70 20.01 -10.62 13.88
N LYS A 71 19.80 -9.92 15.00
CA LYS A 71 18.64 -9.03 15.20
C LYS A 71 18.66 -7.88 14.20
N LEU A 72 19.82 -7.26 14.00
CA LEU A 72 19.96 -6.14 13.08
C LEU A 72 19.68 -6.57 11.64
N LEU A 73 20.22 -7.70 11.18
CA LEU A 73 20.00 -8.19 9.81
C LEU A 73 18.51 -8.46 9.52
N HIS A 74 17.77 -9.01 10.48
CA HIS A 74 16.36 -9.37 10.29
C HIS A 74 15.39 -8.19 10.51
N ILE A 75 15.70 -7.24 11.40
CA ILE A 75 14.79 -6.13 11.75
C ILE A 75 14.98 -4.92 10.82
N LYS A 76 16.21 -4.62 10.40
CA LYS A 76 16.53 -3.48 9.50
C LYS A 76 15.68 -3.41 8.23
N PRO A 77 15.53 -4.48 7.42
CA PRO A 77 14.77 -4.39 6.16
C PRO A 77 13.30 -4.04 6.38
N LEU A 78 12.68 -4.55 7.45
CA LEU A 78 11.29 -4.23 7.79
C LEU A 78 11.13 -2.77 8.26
N TYR A 79 12.13 -2.25 8.99
CA TYR A 79 12.12 -0.86 9.44
C TYR A 79 12.26 0.12 8.27
N VAL A 80 13.16 -0.17 7.33
CA VAL A 80 13.37 0.64 6.10
C VAL A 80 12.12 0.66 5.22
N GLN A 81 11.41 -0.47 5.12
CA GLN A 81 10.14 -0.53 4.39
C GLN A 81 9.08 0.38 5.00
N CYS A 82 9.03 0.50 6.33
CA CYS A 82 8.09 1.40 7.01
C CYS A 82 8.47 2.88 6.84
N SER A 83 9.76 3.23 6.93
CA SER A 83 10.21 4.62 6.79
C SER A 83 10.04 5.15 5.38
N ASN A 84 10.33 4.34 4.34
CA ASN A 84 10.13 4.76 2.95
C ASN A 84 8.66 5.00 2.60
N THR A 85 7.73 4.29 3.27
CA THR A 85 6.29 4.52 3.14
C THR A 85 5.76 5.72 3.94
N GLN A 86 6.51 6.24 4.92
CA GLN A 86 6.12 7.42 5.71
C GLN A 86 6.56 8.76 5.09
N ILE A 87 7.28 8.77 3.96
CA ILE A 87 7.75 10.00 3.29
C ILE A 87 6.63 10.72 2.51
N LEU A 88 5.37 10.29 2.58
CA LEU A 88 4.24 11.09 2.07
C LEU A 88 3.05 11.15 3.04
N PRO A 89 3.04 12.13 3.94
CA PRO A 89 1.85 12.83 4.36
C PRO A 89 2.00 14.30 3.95
N GLY A 90 1.49 14.63 2.76
CA GLY A 90 1.14 15.98 2.30
C GLY A 90 2.00 17.18 2.74
N SER A 91 2.83 17.68 1.82
CA SER A 91 3.09 19.12 1.71
C SER A 91 3.49 19.50 0.27
N LEU A 92 2.55 19.36 -0.66
CA LEU A 92 2.51 20.23 -1.83
C LEU A 92 1.29 21.14 -1.68
N THR A 93 1.31 21.97 -0.65
CA THR A 93 0.54 23.21 -0.64
C THR A 93 1.27 24.18 -1.53
N ARG A 94 0.75 24.28 -2.76
CA ARG A 94 0.86 25.40 -3.69
C ARG A 94 1.24 26.72 -3.01
N ARG A 95 2.46 27.21 -3.27
CA ARG A 95 2.78 28.60 -3.55
C ARG A 95 3.86 28.62 -4.62
#